data_AF-A0A4Z0H9D1-F1
#
_entry.id   AF-A0A4Z0H9D1-F1
#
_cell.length_a   1.000
_cell.length_b   1.000
_cell.length_c   1.000
_cell.angle_alpha   90.00
_cell.angle_beta   90.00
_cell.angle_gamma   90.00
#
_symmetry.space_group_name_H-M   'P 1'
#
loop_
_entity.id
_entity.type
_entity.pdbx_description
1 polymer ?
#
loop_
_entity_poly.entity_id
_entity_poly.type
_entity_poly.pdbx_seq_one_letter_code
_entity_poly.pdbx_strand_id
1 'polypeptide(L)'
;MPTFENEVTQPQETAIHGISDGADAIAVFGQGSAVGIRGDGGSWHGVAGISTSTTGGAGVNGTGNIGVQGIGSTWVGVYGETQAQPGPGSSGVWGDGKDGGDGVKGLANGPGKAGVIGVHLSNRGPGVFGMGAPAGHFVGNVEVTGGLEVNGFSVSDQLQNVADLEQRVNTLSDTVNQLSDTVTQQQNTINFLVSRVGSM
;
A
#
# COMPACT_ATOMS: atom_id res chain seq x y z
N MET A 1 -47.95 -6.30 -19.65
CA MET A 1 -48.48 -5.35 -18.65
C MET A 1 -48.49 -3.97 -19.30
N PRO A 2 -49.45 -3.09 -18.97
CA PRO A 2 -49.40 -1.71 -19.41
C PRO A 2 -48.16 -1.02 -18.80
N THR A 3 -47.49 -0.19 -19.60
CA THR A 3 -46.41 0.69 -19.14
C THR A 3 -47.04 2.01 -18.70
N PHE A 4 -46.57 2.54 -17.58
CA PHE A 4 -46.84 3.91 -17.17
C PHE A 4 -45.58 4.74 -17.41
N GLU A 5 -45.70 5.77 -18.25
CA GLU A 5 -44.58 6.63 -18.64
C GLU A 5 -44.81 8.03 -18.08
N ASN A 6 -43.80 8.58 -17.39
CA ASN A 6 -43.77 9.97 -16.96
C ASN A 6 -42.59 10.64 -17.68
N GLU A 7 -42.89 11.55 -18.60
CA GLU A 7 -41.89 12.23 -19.43
C GLU A 7 -41.86 13.73 -19.11
N VAL A 8 -40.65 14.27 -19.04
CA VAL A 8 -40.39 15.70 -18.91
C VAL A 8 -39.43 16.10 -20.02
N THR A 9 -39.77 17.16 -20.76
CA THR A 9 -39.00 17.62 -21.93
C THR A 9 -38.40 19.01 -21.76
N GLN A 10 -38.81 19.75 -20.73
CA GLN A 10 -38.31 21.10 -20.45
C GLN A 10 -37.24 21.08 -19.34
N PRO A 11 -36.30 22.03 -19.34
CA PRO A 11 -35.33 22.16 -18.24
C PRO A 11 -36.00 22.42 -16.89
N GLN A 12 -35.39 21.90 -15.81
CA GLN A 12 -35.77 22.17 -14.41
C GLN A 12 -37.12 21.60 -13.94
N GLU A 13 -37.75 20.74 -14.74
CA GLU A 13 -38.96 20.02 -14.35
C GLU A 13 -38.63 18.63 -13.77
N THR A 14 -39.55 18.07 -12.99
CA THR A 14 -39.39 16.77 -12.31
C THR A 14 -40.55 15.85 -12.65
N ALA A 15 -40.25 14.68 -13.22
CA ALA A 15 -41.27 13.71 -13.63
C ALA A 15 -41.90 13.00 -12.42
N ILE A 16 -41.10 12.68 -11.40
CA ILE A 16 -41.52 12.00 -10.18
C ILE A 16 -40.86 12.68 -8.98
N HIS A 17 -41.65 13.15 -8.02
CA HIS A 17 -41.17 13.75 -6.78
C HIS A 17 -41.89 13.12 -5.58
N GLY A 18 -41.17 12.29 -4.82
CA GLY A 18 -41.66 11.73 -3.55
C GLY A 18 -41.00 12.43 -2.36
N ILE A 19 -41.79 12.86 -1.39
CA ILE A 19 -41.32 13.43 -0.11
C ILE A 19 -41.95 12.60 1.01
N SER A 20 -41.17 12.30 2.04
CA SER A 20 -41.67 11.65 3.25
C SER A 20 -40.87 12.12 4.46
N ASP A 21 -41.57 12.65 5.47
CA ASP A 21 -40.98 13.17 6.72
C ASP A 21 -41.14 12.19 7.90
N GLY A 22 -41.79 11.05 7.68
CA GLY A 22 -41.96 10.01 8.70
C GLY A 22 -40.66 9.26 8.97
N ALA A 23 -40.36 8.99 10.24
CA ALA A 23 -39.32 8.04 10.61
C ALA A 23 -39.60 6.67 9.93
N ASP A 24 -38.56 6.07 9.35
CA ASP A 24 -38.61 4.78 8.63
C ASP A 24 -39.53 4.72 7.39
N ALA A 25 -40.04 5.86 6.93
CA ALA A 25 -40.94 5.89 5.79
C ALA A 25 -40.18 5.93 4.46
N ILE A 26 -40.76 5.28 3.44
CA ILE A 26 -40.19 5.19 2.08
C ILE A 26 -40.97 6.15 1.17
N ALA A 27 -40.28 7.17 0.64
CA ALA A 27 -40.89 8.12 -0.30
C ALA A 27 -41.07 7.52 -1.71
N VAL A 28 -40.09 6.75 -2.18
CA VAL A 28 -40.11 6.07 -3.50
C VAL A 28 -39.52 4.67 -3.34
N PHE A 29 -40.24 3.66 -3.82
CA PHE A 29 -39.82 2.26 -3.78
C PHE A 29 -39.81 1.67 -5.20
N GLY A 30 -38.68 1.10 -5.62
CA GLY A 30 -38.53 0.41 -6.90
C GLY A 30 -38.10 -1.04 -6.70
N GLN A 31 -38.84 -1.99 -7.29
CA GLN A 31 -38.54 -3.41 -7.22
C GLN A 31 -38.82 -4.09 -8.57
N GLY A 32 -37.91 -4.94 -8.99
CA GLY A 32 -38.07 -5.75 -10.21
C GLY A 32 -37.24 -7.03 -10.11
N SER A 33 -37.63 -8.05 -10.86
CA SER A 33 -36.91 -9.34 -10.89
C SER A 33 -35.53 -9.25 -11.55
N ALA A 34 -35.32 -8.24 -12.39
CA ALA A 34 -34.03 -7.94 -13.02
C ALA A 34 -33.50 -6.57 -12.57
N VAL A 35 -34.29 -5.51 -12.75
CA VAL A 35 -33.92 -4.13 -12.42
C VAL A 35 -35.05 -3.50 -11.62
N GLY A 36 -34.74 -3.02 -10.41
CA GLY A 36 -35.68 -2.23 -9.61
C GLY A 36 -35.70 -0.75 -10.00
N ILE A 37 -34.50 -0.14 -10.09
CA ILE A 37 -34.29 1.25 -10.48
C ILE A 37 -33.09 1.30 -11.43
N ARG A 38 -33.24 2.04 -12.54
CA ARG A 38 -32.16 2.37 -13.47
C ARG A 38 -32.13 3.88 -13.66
N GLY A 39 -30.93 4.47 -13.56
CA GLY A 39 -30.70 5.85 -13.92
C GLY A 39 -29.61 5.93 -14.99
N ASP A 40 -29.90 6.60 -16.10
CA ASP A 40 -28.96 6.88 -17.18
C ASP A 40 -28.72 8.40 -17.22
N GLY A 41 -27.52 8.83 -16.84
CA GLY A 41 -27.14 10.24 -16.85
C GLY A 41 -26.36 10.59 -18.12
N GLY A 42 -26.85 11.56 -18.90
CA GLY A 42 -26.18 11.99 -20.13
C GLY A 42 -25.02 12.96 -19.87
N SER A 43 -25.27 14.03 -19.10
CA SER A 43 -24.29 15.09 -18.82
C SER A 43 -23.72 15.03 -17.40
N TRP A 44 -24.43 14.38 -16.47
CA TRP A 44 -24.10 14.37 -15.04
C TRP A 44 -24.48 13.03 -14.40
N HIS A 45 -24.86 13.03 -13.12
CA HIS A 45 -25.23 11.81 -12.40
C HIS A 45 -26.51 11.18 -12.96
N GLY A 46 -26.47 9.88 -13.27
CA GLY A 46 -27.68 9.08 -13.52
C GLY A 46 -28.45 8.81 -12.22
N VAL A 47 -27.74 8.57 -11.12
CA VAL A 47 -28.28 8.41 -9.76
C VAL A 47 -27.31 9.06 -8.77
N ALA A 48 -27.83 9.80 -7.80
CA ALA A 48 -27.07 10.33 -6.67
C ALA A 48 -27.69 9.89 -5.35
N GLY A 49 -26.92 9.19 -4.51
CA GLY A 49 -27.31 8.83 -3.15
C GLY A 49 -26.66 9.78 -2.16
N ILE A 50 -27.46 10.60 -1.48
CA ILE A 50 -26.99 11.61 -0.52
C ILE A 50 -27.65 11.34 0.83
N SER A 51 -26.85 11.28 1.89
CA SER A 51 -27.34 11.24 3.28
C SER A 51 -26.72 12.38 4.06
N THR A 52 -27.54 13.11 4.82
CA THR A 52 -27.10 14.21 5.71
C THR A 52 -27.04 13.78 7.18
N SER A 53 -27.30 12.50 7.46
CA SER A 53 -27.28 11.97 8.82
C SER A 53 -25.87 12.03 9.43
N THR A 54 -25.79 12.40 10.70
CA THR A 54 -24.53 12.51 11.46
C THR A 54 -24.25 11.32 12.37
N THR A 55 -25.24 10.44 12.56
CA THR A 55 -25.13 9.25 13.44
C THR A 55 -24.97 7.95 12.66
N GLY A 56 -25.09 8.01 11.33
CA GLY A 56 -24.97 6.86 10.43
C GLY A 56 -25.89 7.00 9.22
N GLY A 57 -25.49 6.44 8.10
CA GLY A 57 -26.26 6.49 6.86
C GLY A 57 -25.41 6.08 5.67
N ALA A 58 -26.06 5.51 4.66
CA ALA A 58 -25.44 5.22 3.38
C ALA A 58 -26.25 5.95 2.31
N GLY A 59 -25.57 6.69 1.43
CA GLY A 59 -26.21 7.19 0.21
C GLY A 59 -26.61 6.03 -0.72
N VAL A 60 -25.76 5.00 -0.79
CA VAL A 60 -25.99 3.75 -1.52
C VAL A 60 -25.49 2.59 -0.65
N ASN A 61 -26.35 1.61 -0.41
CA ASN A 61 -25.99 0.36 0.27
C ASN A 61 -26.30 -0.83 -0.65
N GLY A 62 -25.26 -1.56 -1.06
CA GLY A 62 -25.36 -2.65 -2.00
C GLY A 62 -25.02 -4.00 -1.37
N THR A 63 -25.78 -5.03 -1.68
CA THR A 63 -25.53 -6.42 -1.24
C THR A 63 -25.69 -7.40 -2.41
N GLY A 64 -25.06 -8.56 -2.32
CA GLY A 64 -25.08 -9.59 -3.36
C GLY A 64 -23.67 -10.00 -3.78
N ASN A 65 -23.56 -10.75 -4.89
CA ASN A 65 -22.25 -11.17 -5.43
C ASN A 65 -21.36 -9.96 -5.78
N ILE A 66 -21.98 -8.88 -6.24
CA ILE A 66 -21.38 -7.56 -6.41
C ILE A 66 -22.34 -6.59 -5.74
N GLY A 67 -21.93 -5.99 -4.61
CA GLY A 67 -22.74 -4.99 -3.91
C GLY A 67 -22.77 -3.65 -4.64
N VAL A 68 -21.59 -3.10 -4.92
CA VAL A 68 -21.39 -1.84 -5.66
C VAL A 68 -20.23 -2.01 -6.63
N GLN A 69 -20.41 -1.60 -7.88
CA GLN A 69 -19.37 -1.64 -8.91
C GLN A 69 -19.31 -0.30 -9.63
N GLY A 70 -18.11 0.25 -9.76
CA GLY A 70 -17.83 1.42 -10.59
C GLY A 70 -16.86 1.07 -11.70
N ILE A 71 -17.16 1.52 -12.92
CA ILE A 71 -16.28 1.38 -14.08
C ILE A 71 -16.05 2.79 -14.63
N GLY A 72 -14.81 3.27 -14.57
CA GLY A 72 -14.42 4.56 -15.13
C GLY A 72 -13.71 4.37 -16.45
N SER A 73 -14.25 4.94 -17.53
CA SER A 73 -13.62 4.81 -18.86
C SER A 73 -12.43 5.75 -19.06
N THR A 74 -12.42 6.89 -18.38
CA THR A 74 -11.42 7.95 -18.58
C THR A 74 -10.72 8.41 -17.31
N TRP A 75 -11.33 8.18 -16.14
CA TRP A 75 -10.79 8.67 -14.86
C TRP A 75 -11.02 7.65 -13.75
N VAL A 76 -11.87 7.97 -12.77
CA VAL A 76 -12.06 7.15 -11.58
C VAL A 76 -13.37 6.37 -11.67
N GLY A 77 -13.30 5.04 -11.51
CA GLY A 77 -14.49 4.20 -11.42
C GLY A 77 -15.17 4.30 -10.06
N VAL A 78 -14.39 4.30 -8.98
CA VAL A 78 -14.85 4.47 -7.59
C VAL A 78 -13.89 5.41 -6.86
N TYR A 79 -14.42 6.53 -6.34
CA TYR A 79 -13.69 7.48 -5.53
C TYR A 79 -14.23 7.44 -4.10
N GLY A 80 -13.37 7.24 -3.11
CA GLY A 80 -13.74 7.26 -1.70
C GLY A 80 -12.89 8.27 -0.94
N GLU A 81 -13.55 9.20 -0.25
CA GLU A 81 -12.93 10.24 0.56
C GLU A 81 -13.63 10.29 1.92
N THR A 82 -12.88 10.61 2.97
CA THR A 82 -13.43 10.91 4.28
C THR A 82 -12.92 12.26 4.76
N GLN A 83 -13.83 13.07 5.29
CA GLN A 83 -13.53 14.35 5.96
C GLN A 83 -13.80 14.26 7.47
N ALA A 84 -13.85 13.05 8.00
CA ALA A 84 -14.03 12.82 9.43
C ALA A 84 -12.90 13.48 10.24
N GLN A 85 -13.23 13.93 11.46
CA GLN A 85 -12.23 14.45 12.38
C GLN A 85 -11.19 13.37 12.72
N PRO A 86 -9.97 13.77 13.14
CA PRO A 86 -8.94 12.82 13.53
C PRO A 86 -9.45 11.86 14.61
N GLY A 87 -9.42 10.56 14.30
CA GLY A 87 -9.90 9.51 15.20
C GLY A 87 -9.66 8.12 14.62
N PRO A 88 -9.58 7.08 15.47
CA PRO A 88 -9.46 5.71 15.00
C PRO A 88 -10.69 5.31 14.18
N GLY A 89 -10.46 4.71 13.01
CA GLY A 89 -11.52 4.13 12.16
C GLY A 89 -12.03 5.01 11.01
N SER A 90 -11.62 6.27 10.91
CA SER A 90 -11.96 7.12 9.76
C SER A 90 -11.24 6.64 8.50
N SER A 91 -11.99 6.24 7.47
CA SER A 91 -11.44 5.78 6.19
C SER A 91 -12.31 6.26 5.03
N GLY A 92 -11.69 6.72 3.93
CA GLY A 92 -12.41 7.01 2.69
C GLY A 92 -12.90 5.73 2.00
N VAL A 93 -12.15 4.63 2.14
CA VAL A 93 -12.51 3.29 1.70
C VAL A 93 -12.10 2.30 2.79
N TRP A 94 -13.03 1.44 3.20
CA TRP A 94 -12.78 0.35 4.15
C TRP A 94 -12.94 -0.99 3.43
N GLY A 95 -11.85 -1.74 3.28
CA GLY A 95 -11.87 -3.09 2.71
C GLY A 95 -11.69 -4.15 3.79
N ASP A 96 -12.71 -4.98 4.01
CA ASP A 96 -12.72 -6.05 5.02
C ASP A 96 -12.92 -7.39 4.32
N GLY A 97 -11.82 -8.13 4.15
CA GLY A 97 -11.81 -9.46 3.58
C GLY A 97 -12.01 -10.49 4.68
N LYS A 98 -13.17 -11.16 4.69
CA LYS A 98 -13.43 -12.31 5.58
C LYS A 98 -12.67 -13.55 5.12
N ASP A 99 -12.85 -14.68 5.80
CA ASP A 99 -12.07 -15.93 5.70
C ASP A 99 -11.70 -16.44 4.29
N GLY A 100 -12.36 -16.00 3.22
CA GLY A 100 -12.06 -16.38 1.84
C GLY A 100 -11.72 -15.23 0.89
N GLY A 101 -11.55 -13.99 1.35
CA GLY A 101 -11.43 -12.83 0.48
C GLY A 101 -10.31 -11.85 0.87
N ASP A 102 -9.73 -11.22 -0.15
CA ASP A 102 -8.85 -10.06 0.03
C ASP A 102 -9.71 -8.83 0.38
N GLY A 103 -9.36 -8.06 1.41
CA GLY A 103 -10.09 -6.83 1.73
C GLY A 103 -9.95 -5.76 0.64
N VAL A 104 -8.74 -5.64 0.08
CA VAL A 104 -8.45 -4.80 -1.09
C VAL A 104 -7.49 -5.55 -2.00
N LYS A 105 -7.84 -5.63 -3.28
CA LYS A 105 -6.98 -6.23 -4.32
C LYS A 105 -6.75 -5.24 -5.45
N GLY A 106 -5.51 -4.79 -5.59
CA GLY A 106 -5.11 -3.92 -6.70
C GLY A 106 -4.43 -4.70 -7.81
N LEU A 107 -4.85 -4.49 -9.05
CA LEU A 107 -4.21 -5.03 -10.25
C LEU A 107 -3.97 -3.89 -11.23
N ALA A 108 -2.79 -3.88 -11.85
CA ALA A 108 -2.46 -2.96 -12.93
C ALA A 108 -1.62 -3.69 -13.97
N ASN A 109 -1.88 -3.42 -15.26
CA ASN A 109 -1.15 -4.00 -16.39
C ASN A 109 -0.33 -2.97 -17.18
N GLY A 110 -0.59 -1.67 -16.97
CA GLY A 110 0.11 -0.60 -17.66
C GLY A 110 1.57 -0.49 -17.21
N PRO A 111 2.54 -0.30 -18.12
CA PRO A 111 3.92 -0.02 -17.76
C PRO A 111 4.02 1.16 -16.78
N GLY A 112 4.77 0.98 -15.69
CA GLY A 112 4.96 2.01 -14.65
C GLY A 112 3.70 2.30 -13.81
N LYS A 113 2.67 1.44 -13.87
CA LYS A 113 1.48 1.55 -13.01
C LYS A 113 1.57 0.56 -11.86
N ALA A 114 1.21 1.02 -10.67
CA ALA A 114 1.10 0.16 -9.50
C ALA A 114 -0.36 -0.29 -9.32
N GLY A 115 -0.56 -1.54 -8.89
CA GLY A 115 -1.89 -2.04 -8.53
C GLY A 115 -2.44 -1.31 -7.30
N VAL A 116 -1.60 -0.98 -6.33
CA VAL A 116 -1.92 -0.18 -5.13
C VAL A 116 -0.78 0.81 -4.87
N ILE A 117 -1.12 2.05 -4.52
CA ILE A 117 -0.16 3.08 -4.09
C ILE A 117 -0.60 3.61 -2.74
N GLY A 118 0.30 3.57 -1.75
CA GLY A 118 0.11 4.26 -0.47
C GLY A 118 0.99 5.50 -0.41
N VAL A 119 0.38 6.68 -0.28
CA VAL A 119 1.08 7.97 -0.17
C VAL A 119 0.53 8.72 1.04
N HIS A 120 1.43 9.22 1.89
CA HIS A 120 1.04 10.13 2.96
C HIS A 120 1.56 11.54 2.66
N LEU A 121 0.69 12.39 2.14
CA LEU A 121 1.05 13.71 1.58
C LEU A 121 1.72 14.67 2.56
N SER A 122 1.48 14.52 3.86
CA SER A 122 2.11 15.39 4.87
C SER A 122 3.48 14.92 5.33
N ASN A 123 3.93 13.72 4.93
CA ASN A 123 5.15 13.07 5.40
C ASN A 123 5.24 12.88 6.93
N ARG A 124 4.13 12.97 7.66
CA ARG A 124 4.09 12.80 9.14
C ARG A 124 3.72 11.39 9.60
N GLY A 125 3.88 10.40 8.74
CA GLY A 125 3.38 9.04 8.94
C GLY A 125 3.60 8.17 7.71
N PRO A 126 3.43 6.84 7.82
CA PRO A 126 3.71 5.92 6.73
C PRO A 126 2.66 6.04 5.62
N GLY A 127 3.08 5.89 4.36
CA GLY A 127 2.16 5.73 3.23
C GLY A 127 1.41 4.39 3.27
N VAL A 128 2.06 3.35 3.79
CA VAL A 128 1.49 2.01 4.00
C VAL A 128 1.87 1.53 5.40
N PHE A 129 0.88 1.15 6.19
CA PHE A 129 1.08 0.48 7.47
C PHE A 129 0.69 -1.00 7.34
N GLY A 130 1.70 -1.88 7.35
CA GLY A 130 1.49 -3.33 7.30
C GLY A 130 1.60 -3.95 8.69
N MET A 131 0.65 -4.82 9.05
CA MET A 131 0.65 -5.55 10.31
C MET A 131 0.14 -6.97 10.06
N GLY A 132 0.80 -7.97 10.65
CA GLY A 132 0.45 -9.38 10.47
C GLY A 132 1.65 -10.29 10.70
N ALA A 133 1.48 -11.57 10.39
CA ALA A 133 2.52 -12.59 10.52
C ALA A 133 2.53 -13.49 9.26
N PRO A 134 3.19 -13.08 8.15
CA PRO A 134 4.00 -11.87 7.99
C PRO A 134 3.18 -10.60 7.70
N ALA A 135 3.77 -9.41 7.94
CA ALA A 135 3.15 -8.12 7.61
C ALA A 135 3.17 -7.79 6.10
N GLY A 136 4.04 -8.46 5.33
CA GLY A 136 4.14 -8.34 3.89
C GLY A 136 4.82 -9.57 3.29
N HIS A 137 4.45 -9.92 2.06
CA HIS A 137 5.03 -11.03 1.31
C HIS A 137 5.29 -10.56 -0.13
N PHE A 138 6.54 -10.71 -0.59
CA PHE A 138 6.97 -10.24 -1.91
C PHE A 138 7.53 -11.42 -2.69
N VAL A 139 7.05 -11.60 -3.92
CA VAL A 139 7.59 -12.56 -4.89
C VAL A 139 8.25 -11.76 -6.01
N GLY A 140 9.58 -11.83 -6.07
CA GLY A 140 10.41 -11.00 -6.95
C GLY A 140 11.30 -10.03 -6.17
N ASN A 141 12.00 -9.17 -6.91
CA ASN A 141 12.91 -8.19 -6.30
C ASN A 141 12.12 -7.05 -5.65
N VAL A 142 12.59 -6.59 -4.49
CA VAL A 142 12.11 -5.39 -3.83
C VAL A 142 13.12 -4.28 -4.09
N GLU A 143 12.69 -3.23 -4.77
CA GLU A 143 13.49 -2.01 -4.96
C GLU A 143 13.21 -1.04 -3.82
N VAL A 144 14.25 -0.72 -3.04
CA VAL A 144 14.19 0.25 -1.95
C VAL A 144 15.13 1.40 -2.28
N THR A 145 14.57 2.58 -2.55
CA THR A 145 15.34 3.79 -2.90
C THR A 145 15.66 4.67 -1.68
N GLY A 146 14.95 4.45 -0.56
CA GLY A 146 15.22 5.08 0.73
C GLY A 146 16.06 4.20 1.66
N GLY A 147 16.18 4.62 2.93
CA GLY A 147 16.80 3.81 3.96
C GLY A 147 15.96 2.56 4.29
N LEU A 148 16.63 1.44 4.53
CA LEU A 148 16.02 0.22 5.05
C LEU A 148 16.46 0.01 6.50
N GLU A 149 15.51 0.13 7.41
CA GLU A 149 15.70 -0.17 8.83
C GLU A 149 15.12 -1.54 9.16
N VAL A 150 15.91 -2.40 9.81
CA VAL A 150 15.51 -3.74 10.24
C VAL A 150 15.81 -3.86 11.73
N ASN A 151 14.78 -4.04 12.56
CA ASN A 151 14.91 -4.11 14.02
C ASN A 151 15.66 -2.92 14.63
N GLY A 152 15.47 -1.72 14.06
CA GLY A 152 16.14 -0.49 14.49
C GLY A 152 17.58 -0.34 13.98
N PHE A 153 18.07 -1.26 13.15
CA PHE A 153 19.38 -1.16 12.51
C PHE A 153 19.22 -0.68 11.07
N SER A 154 19.95 0.37 10.71
CA SER A 154 20.07 0.77 9.31
C SER A 154 20.95 -0.22 8.55
N VAL A 155 20.44 -0.78 7.46
CA VAL A 155 21.20 -1.70 6.60
C VAL A 155 22.39 -0.98 5.94
N SER A 156 22.28 0.32 5.65
CA SER A 156 23.41 1.10 5.09
C SER A 156 24.60 1.14 6.04
N ASP A 157 24.34 1.32 7.33
CA ASP A 157 25.38 1.42 8.35
C ASP A 157 26.07 0.07 8.55
N GLN A 158 25.29 -1.01 8.48
CA GLN A 158 25.84 -2.37 8.52
C GLN A 158 26.73 -2.66 7.30
N LEU A 159 26.34 -2.21 6.11
CA LEU A 159 27.17 -2.36 4.91
C LEU A 159 28.48 -1.56 5.01
N GLN A 160 28.45 -0.35 5.59
CA GLN A 160 29.66 0.42 5.84
C GLN A 160 30.58 -0.27 6.86
N ASN A 161 30.01 -0.77 7.96
CA ASN A 161 30.78 -1.52 8.96
C ASN A 161 31.48 -2.75 8.35
N VAL A 162 30.80 -3.45 7.44
CA VAL A 162 31.40 -4.59 6.72
C VAL A 162 32.56 -4.12 5.84
N ALA A 163 32.41 -3.03 5.08
CA ALA A 163 33.49 -2.49 4.27
C ALA A 163 34.71 -2.07 5.11
N ASP A 164 34.48 -1.44 6.27
CA ASP A 164 35.55 -1.04 7.19
C ASP A 164 36.26 -2.27 7.79
N LEU A 165 35.50 -3.31 8.13
CA LEU A 165 36.05 -4.59 8.61
C LEU A 165 36.90 -5.27 7.52
N GLU A 166 36.46 -5.27 6.27
CA GLU A 166 37.22 -5.81 5.15
C GLU A 166 38.56 -5.09 4.98
N GLN A 167 38.58 -3.75 5.08
CA GLN A 167 39.82 -2.98 5.02
C GLN A 167 40.77 -3.33 6.18
N ARG A 168 40.25 -3.44 7.40
CA ARG A 168 41.05 -3.80 8.59
C ARG A 168 41.64 -5.20 8.48
N VAL A 169 40.90 -6.16 7.93
CA VAL A 169 41.39 -7.52 7.67
C VAL A 169 42.56 -7.50 6.69
N ASN A 170 42.47 -6.69 5.62
CA ASN A 170 43.57 -6.56 4.66
C ASN A 170 44.84 -5.97 5.31
N THR A 171 44.70 -4.89 6.10
CA THR A 171 45.85 -4.30 6.82
C THR A 171 46.48 -5.29 7.82
N LEU A 172 45.65 -6.07 8.52
CA LEU A 172 46.14 -7.09 9.44
C LEU A 172 46.88 -8.20 8.69
N SER A 173 46.38 -8.63 7.54
CA SER A 173 47.04 -9.62 6.68
C SER A 173 48.43 -9.16 6.26
N ASP A 174 48.57 -7.90 5.84
CA ASP A 174 49.87 -7.32 5.47
C ASP A 174 50.83 -7.29 6.67
N THR A 175 50.33 -6.91 7.84
CA THR A 175 51.11 -6.88 9.08
C THR A 175 51.61 -8.28 9.47
N VAL A 176 50.77 -9.30 9.33
CA VAL A 176 51.13 -10.70 9.61
C VAL A 176 52.19 -11.20 8.62
N ASN A 177 52.06 -10.88 7.34
CA ASN A 177 53.07 -11.24 6.33
C ASN A 177 54.43 -10.61 6.65
N GLN A 178 54.44 -9.31 6.98
CA GLN A 178 55.67 -8.61 7.37
C GLN A 178 56.33 -9.22 8.62
N LEU A 179 55.51 -9.61 9.61
CA LEU A 179 56.00 -10.28 10.80
C LEU A 179 56.59 -11.66 10.47
N SER A 180 55.94 -12.44 9.61
CA SER A 180 56.43 -13.75 9.14
C SER A 180 57.79 -13.62 8.44
N ASP A 181 57.95 -12.61 7.58
CA ASP A 181 59.23 -12.31 6.92
C ASP A 181 60.31 -11.94 7.93
N THR A 182 59.97 -11.11 8.92
CA THR A 182 60.90 -10.70 9.98
C THR A 182 61.36 -11.90 10.81
N VAL A 183 60.44 -12.78 11.21
CA VAL A 183 60.76 -14.02 11.95
C VAL A 183 61.68 -14.91 11.12
N THR A 184 61.42 -15.04 9.81
CA THR A 184 62.26 -15.82 8.90
C THR A 184 63.68 -15.22 8.81
N GLN A 185 63.81 -13.90 8.69
CA GLN A 185 65.11 -13.21 8.67
C GLN A 185 65.89 -13.39 9.99
N GLN A 186 65.20 -13.29 11.13
CA GLN A 186 65.78 -13.53 12.45
C GLN A 186 66.29 -14.97 12.57
N GLN A 187 65.51 -15.96 12.12
CA GLN A 187 65.92 -17.37 12.13
C GLN A 187 67.17 -17.61 11.27
N ASN A 188 67.23 -17.01 10.08
CA ASN A 188 68.41 -17.08 9.21
C ASN A 188 69.66 -16.48 9.88
N THR A 189 69.49 -15.35 10.58
CA THR A 189 70.57 -14.69 11.34
C THR A 189 71.07 -15.56 12.49
N ILE A 190 70.16 -16.18 13.25
CA ILE A 190 70.50 -17.10 14.34
C ILE A 190 71.30 -18.29 13.81
N ASN A 191 70.80 -18.94 12.74
CA ASN A 191 71.47 -20.09 12.13
C ASN A 191 72.91 -19.75 11.70
N PHE A 192 73.11 -18.58 11.09
CA PHE A 192 74.43 -18.08 10.73
C PHE A 192 75.35 -17.91 11.95
N LEU A 193 74.90 -17.24 13.01
CA LEU A 193 75.69 -17.03 14.23
C LEU A 193 76.07 -18.36 14.90
N VAL A 194 75.13 -19.30 15.01
CA VAL A 194 75.37 -20.64 15.60
C VAL A 194 76.46 -21.37 14.83
N SER A 195 76.43 -21.35 13.49
CA SER A 195 77.46 -21.98 12.65
C SER A 195 78.87 -21.43 12.86
N ARG A 196 78.99 -20.13 13.20
CA ARG A 196 80.30 -19.50 13.44
C ARG A 196 80.87 -19.84 14.81
N VAL A 197 80.02 -20.01 15.82
CA VAL A 197 80.47 -20.36 17.18
C VAL A 197 80.90 -21.83 17.24
N GLY A 198 80.20 -22.74 16.56
CA GLY A 198 80.54 -24.16 16.54
C GLY A 198 81.81 -24.54 15.74
N SER A 199 82.44 -23.57 15.07
CA SER A 199 83.67 -23.75 14.27
C SER A 199 84.93 -23.13 14.90
N MET A 200 84.82 -22.60 16.13
CA MET A 200 85.93 -22.14 16.98
C MET A 200 86.24 -23.18 18.06
#